data_AF-A0A5B0FZY9-F1
#
_entry.id   AF-A0A5B0FZY9-F1
#
_cell.length_a   1.000
_cell.length_b   1.000
_cell.length_c   1.000
_cell.angle_alpha   90.00
_cell.angle_beta   90.00
_cell.angle_gamma   90.00
#
_symmetry.space_group_name_H-M   'P 1'
#
loop_
_entity.id
_entity.type
_entity.pdbx_description
1 polymer ?
#
loop_
_entity_poly.entity_id
_entity_poly.type
_entity_poly.pdbx_seq_one_letter_code
_entity_poly.pdbx_strand_id
1 'polypeptide(L)'
;MDVIVELAKSLCVVFDVIGVLLIIMVRWKWHTTVGWGCTGIVLLIIAVGNTLVMYSTGLNPSGQISSLLGIIVFGALGSRFLGNWLTEGAAVTAQKSKK
;
A
#
# COMPACT_ATOMS: atom_id res chain seq x y z
N MET A 1 -8.26 27.29 -6.96
CA MET A 1 -7.79 26.22 -6.03
C MET A 1 -8.61 24.96 -6.21
N ASP A 2 -9.89 25.06 -6.56
CA ASP A 2 -10.82 23.93 -6.68
C ASP A 2 -10.38 22.86 -7.69
N VAL A 3 -9.85 23.27 -8.85
CA VAL A 3 -9.36 22.34 -9.88
C VAL A 3 -8.19 21.47 -9.39
N ILE A 4 -7.27 22.04 -8.61
CA ILE A 4 -6.11 21.30 -8.07
C ILE A 4 -6.56 20.29 -7.01
N VAL A 5 -7.51 20.70 -6.17
CA VAL A 5 -8.11 19.85 -5.14
C VAL A 5 -8.91 18.69 -5.76
N GLU A 6 -9.66 18.95 -6.82
CA GLU A 6 -10.44 17.94 -7.51
C GLU A 6 -9.56 16.93 -8.27
N LEU A 7 -8.48 17.42 -8.90
CA LEU A 7 -7.46 16.56 -9.51
C LEU A 7 -6.77 15.67 -8.47
N ALA A 8 -6.41 16.23 -7.31
CA ALA A 8 -5.77 15.50 -6.22
C ALA A 8 -6.66 14.37 -5.68
N LYS A 9 -7.96 14.63 -5.50
CA LYS A 9 -8.93 13.60 -5.11
C LYS A 9 -9.05 12.49 -6.16
N SER A 10 -9.17 12.88 -7.43
CA SER A 10 -9.28 11.93 -8.54
C SER A 10 -8.05 11.03 -8.63
N LEU A 11 -6.85 11.59 -8.47
CA LEU A 11 -5.60 10.83 -8.42
C LEU A 11 -5.57 9.84 -7.25
N CYS A 12 -5.94 10.26 -6.03
CA CYS A 12 -5.98 9.36 -4.87
C CYS A 12 -6.90 8.16 -5.12
N VAL A 13 -8.10 8.40 -5.68
CA VAL A 13 -9.05 7.33 -6.02
C VAL A 13 -8.47 6.37 -7.06
N VAL A 14 -7.81 6.89 -8.10
CA VAL A 14 -7.16 6.05 -9.13
C VAL A 14 -6.08 5.17 -8.51
N PHE A 15 -5.21 5.74 -7.66
CA PHE A 15 -4.18 4.97 -6.97
C PHE A 15 -4.76 3.92 -6.02
N ASP A 16 -5.86 4.25 -5.32
CA ASP A 16 -6.52 3.29 -4.45
C ASP A 16 -7.10 2.11 -5.23
N VAL A 17 -7.76 2.37 -6.36
CA VAL A 17 -8.29 1.31 -7.24
C VAL A 17 -7.16 0.43 -7.77
N ILE A 18 -6.03 1.02 -8.18
CA ILE A 18 -4.84 0.27 -8.61
C ILE A 18 -4.31 -0.60 -7.46
N GLY A 19 -4.23 -0.07 -6.24
CA GLY A 19 -3.82 -0.80 -5.04
C GLY A 19 -4.72 -2.02 -4.76
N VAL A 20 -6.04 -1.85 -4.87
CA VAL A 20 -7.00 -2.96 -4.71
C VAL A 20 -6.79 -4.03 -5.79
N LEU A 21 -6.62 -3.63 -7.06
CA LEU A 21 -6.39 -4.57 -8.14
C LEU A 21 -5.09 -5.37 -7.95
N LEU A 22 -4.03 -4.71 -7.48
CA LEU A 22 -2.76 -5.35 -7.13
C LEU A 22 -2.94 -6.41 -6.03
N ILE A 23 -3.70 -6.11 -4.98
CA ILE A 23 -4.02 -7.06 -3.91
C ILE A 23 -4.75 -8.29 -4.48
N ILE A 24 -5.76 -8.07 -5.32
CA ILE A 24 -6.54 -9.15 -5.94
C ILE A 24 -5.63 -10.01 -6.83
N MET A 25 -4.79 -9.40 -7.68
CA MET A 25 -3.88 -10.12 -8.58
C MET A 25 -2.87 -10.99 -7.83
N VAL A 26 -2.25 -10.44 -6.78
CA VAL A 26 -1.29 -11.17 -5.94
C VAL A 26 -1.97 -12.36 -5.27
N ARG A 27 -3.18 -12.15 -4.76
CA ARG A 27 -3.95 -13.21 -4.11
C ARG A 27 -4.43 -14.29 -5.08
N TRP A 28 -4.54 -13.99 -6.38
CA TRP A 28 -5.07 -14.94 -7.37
C TRP A 28 -4.01 -15.73 -8.14
N LYS A 29 -2.86 -15.15 -8.46
CA LYS A 29 -1.85 -15.80 -9.32
C LYS A 29 -0.41 -15.78 -8.81
N TRP A 30 -0.10 -15.02 -7.76
CA TRP A 30 1.27 -14.91 -7.26
C TRP A 30 1.35 -15.24 -5.77
N HIS A 31 1.35 -16.54 -5.47
CA HIS A 31 1.77 -17.06 -4.17
C HIS A 31 3.31 -17.11 -4.00
N THR A 32 4.06 -16.34 -4.78
CA THR A 32 5.52 -16.25 -4.65
C THR A 32 5.89 -15.24 -3.57
N THR A 33 6.73 -15.63 -2.60
CA THR A 33 7.22 -14.80 -1.47
C THR A 33 7.62 -13.37 -1.87
N VAL A 34 8.31 -13.21 -3.01
CA VAL A 34 8.73 -11.90 -3.56
C VAL A 34 7.54 -11.02 -3.95
N GLY A 35 6.46 -11.62 -4.46
CA GLY A 35 5.23 -10.92 -4.84
C GLY A 35 4.56 -10.23 -3.65
N TRP A 36 4.58 -10.84 -2.47
CA TRP A 36 4.06 -10.25 -1.24
C TRP A 36 4.89 -9.03 -0.82
N GLY A 37 6.22 -9.13 -0.84
CA GLY A 37 7.12 -8.03 -0.52
C GLY A 37 6.94 -6.83 -1.44
N CYS A 38 7.00 -7.04 -2.76
CA CYS A 38 6.80 -5.97 -3.75
C CYS A 38 5.42 -5.31 -3.61
N THR A 39 4.36 -6.11 -3.42
CA THR A 39 3.01 -5.58 -3.25
C THR A 39 2.88 -4.78 -1.96
N GLY A 40 3.49 -5.26 -0.87
CA GLY A 40 3.52 -4.54 0.40
C GLY A 40 4.18 -3.17 0.30
N ILE A 41 5.31 -3.09 -0.42
CA ILE A 41 6.02 -1.83 -0.68
C ILE A 41 5.15 -0.88 -1.51
N VAL A 42 4.55 -1.37 -2.60
CA VAL A 42 3.72 -0.53 -3.48
C VAL A 42 2.51 0.03 -2.72
N LEU A 43 1.85 -0.79 -1.89
CA LEU A 43 0.73 -0.36 -1.05
C LEU A 43 1.14 0.72 -0.03
N LEU A 44 2.33 0.58 0.58
CA LEU A 44 2.87 1.60 1.49
C LEU A 44 3.18 2.90 0.76
N ILE A 45 3.75 2.84 -0.44
CA ILE A 45 4.02 4.03 -1.26
C ILE A 45 2.72 4.74 -1.63
N ILE A 46 1.68 4.00 -2.01
CA ILE A 46 0.36 4.57 -2.32
C ILE A 46 -0.23 5.26 -1.09
N ALA A 47 -0.20 4.62 0.08
CA ALA A 47 -0.70 5.20 1.32
C ALA A 47 0.03 6.50 1.68
N VAL A 48 1.37 6.52 1.63
CA VAL A 48 2.17 7.71 1.91
C VAL A 48 1.95 8.79 0.85
N GLY A 49 1.91 8.42 -0.43
CA GLY A 49 1.67 9.33 -1.54
C GLY A 49 0.33 10.05 -1.45
N ASN A 50 -0.75 9.32 -1.14
CA ASN A 50 -2.07 9.90 -0.94
C ASN A 50 -2.08 10.90 0.24
N THR A 51 -1.36 10.57 1.32
CA THR A 51 -1.25 11.45 2.48
C THR A 51 -0.52 12.75 2.12
N LEU A 52 0.59 12.67 1.37
CA LEU A 52 1.37 13.84 0.93
C LEU A 52 0.61 14.72 -0.08
N VAL A 53 -0.12 14.11 -1.00
CA VAL A 53 -0.95 14.83 -1.99
C VAL A 53 -2.09 15.59 -1.30
N MET A 54 -2.73 14.99 -0.29
CA MET A 54 -3.76 15.69 0.48
C MET A 54 -3.18 16.80 1.37
N TYR A 55 -2.03 16.56 2.01
CA TYR A 55 -1.38 17.56 2.84
C TYR A 55 -0.92 18.78 2.02
N SER A 56 -0.38 18.56 0.82
CA SER A 56 0.07 19.64 -0.06
C SER A 56 -1.07 20.50 -0.63
N THR A 57 -2.30 19.99 -0.63
CA THR A 57 -3.50 20.72 -1.07
C THR A 57 -4.28 21.36 0.08
N GLY A 58 -3.78 21.27 1.32
CA GLY A 58 -4.45 21.81 2.50
C GLY A 58 -5.71 21.03 2.92
N LEU A 59 -5.93 19.85 2.33
CA LEU A 59 -7.03 18.98 2.71
C LEU A 59 -6.62 18.11 3.90
N ASN A 60 -7.52 18.02 4.88
CA ASN A 60 -7.35 17.08 5.98
C ASN A 60 -7.68 15.66 5.47
N PRO A 61 -6.73 14.70 5.47
CA PRO A 61 -6.97 13.35 4.96
C PRO A 61 -8.09 12.62 5.71
N SER A 62 -8.32 12.99 6.98
CA SER A 62 -9.40 12.49 7.82
C SER A 62 -10.80 12.94 7.42
N GLY A 63 -10.92 14.03 6.65
CA GLY A 63 -12.20 14.54 6.15
C GLY A 63 -12.69 13.86 4.87
N GLN A 64 -11.87 13.00 4.24
CA GLN A 64 -12.17 12.32 2.99
C GLN A 64 -12.14 10.81 3.23
N ILE A 65 -13.32 10.20 3.34
CA ILE A 65 -13.48 8.77 3.69
C ILE A 65 -12.67 7.85 2.75
N SER A 66 -12.55 8.18 1.46
CA SER A 66 -11.78 7.39 0.50
C SER A 66 -10.29 7.36 0.87
N SER A 67 -9.70 8.52 1.14
CA SER A 67 -8.29 8.63 1.50
C SER A 67 -7.99 8.02 2.86
N LEU A 68 -8.90 8.19 3.84
CA LEU A 68 -8.76 7.55 5.14
C LEU A 68 -8.76 6.02 5.03
N LEU A 69 -9.67 5.45 4.22
CA LEU A 69 -9.70 4.02 3.95
C LEU A 69 -8.44 3.56 3.24
N GLY A 70 -7.99 4.26 2.19
CA GLY A 70 -6.76 3.94 1.48
C GLY A 70 -5.55 3.91 2.41
N ILE A 71 -5.38 4.94 3.25
CA ILE A 71 -4.24 5.06 4.18
C ILE A 71 -4.26 3.94 5.22
N ILE A 72 -5.41 3.68 5.87
CA ILE A 72 -5.50 2.68 6.94
C ILE A 72 -5.40 1.26 6.36
N VAL A 73 -6.16 0.97 5.31
CA VAL A 73 -6.24 -0.37 4.73
C VAL A 73 -4.94 -0.74 4.01
N PHE A 74 -4.40 0.15 3.17
CA PHE A 74 -3.13 -0.14 2.48
C PHE A 74 -1.93 -0.02 3.39
N GLY A 75 -1.95 0.86 4.40
CA GLY A 75 -0.93 0.88 5.44
C GLY A 75 -0.89 -0.44 6.22
N ALA A 76 -2.04 -0.93 6.68
CA ALA A 76 -2.14 -2.18 7.45
C ALA A 76 -1.83 -3.42 6.59
N LEU A 77 -2.36 -3.50 5.36
CA LEU A 77 -2.07 -4.62 4.45
C LEU A 77 -0.63 -4.58 3.94
N GLY A 78 -0.14 -3.38 3.59
CA GLY A 78 1.22 -3.19 3.10
C GLY A 78 2.27 -3.57 4.13
N SER A 79 2.12 -3.11 5.38
CA SER A 79 2.99 -3.49 6.49
C SER A 79 2.92 -4.98 6.81
N ARG A 80 1.73 -5.61 6.73
CA ARG A 80 1.60 -7.07 6.90
C ARG A 80 2.31 -7.84 5.80
N PHE A 81 2.12 -7.49 4.54
CA PHE A 81 2.78 -8.19 3.43
C PHE A 81 4.30 -8.00 3.44
N LEU A 82 4.77 -6.78 3.75
CA LEU A 82 6.18 -6.49 3.90
C LEU A 82 6.79 -7.26 5.09
N GLY A 83 6.10 -7.27 6.23
CA GLY A 83 6.53 -8.02 7.41
C GLY A 83 6.59 -9.53 7.17
N ASN A 84 5.60 -10.09 6.46
CA ASN A 84 5.58 -11.50 6.11
C ASN A 84 6.77 -11.86 5.20
N TRP A 85 7.09 -11.00 4.24
CA TRP A 85 8.25 -11.18 3.36
C TRP A 85 9.58 -11.14 4.13
N LEU A 86 9.77 -10.15 5.01
CA LEU A 86 10.98 -10.05 5.85
C LEU A 86 11.12 -11.26 6.78
N THR A 87 10.02 -11.75 7.34
CA THR A 87 10.02 -12.88 8.29
C THR A 87 10.28 -14.21 7.59
N GLU A 88 9.75 -14.43 6.38
CA GLU A 88 10.09 -15.61 5.57
C GLU A 88 11.58 -15.64 5.21
N GLY A 89 12.17 -14.50 4.82
CA GLY A 89 13.61 -14.40 4.57
C GLY A 89 14.46 -14.76 5.79
N ALA A 90 14.05 -14.30 6.97
CA ALA A 90 14.72 -14.63 8.24
C ALA A 90 14.56 -16.12 8.60
N ALA A 91 13.38 -16.71 8.40
CA ALA A 91 13.11 -18.12 8.70
C ALA A 91 13.93 -19.08 7.79
N VAL A 92 14.05 -18.76 6.50
CA VAL A 92 14.87 -19.53 5.56
C VAL A 92 16.35 -19.46 5.92
N THR A 93 16.83 -18.29 6.36
CA THR A 93 18.23 -18.11 6.80
C THR A 93 18.52 -18.85 8.10
N ALA A 94 17.57 -18.83 9.06
CA ALA A 94 17.68 -19.56 10.32
C ALA A 94 17.70 -21.09 10.13
N GLN A 95 16.95 -21.63 9.16
CA GLN A 95 17.02 -23.06 8.82
C GLN A 95 18.37 -23.45 8.18
N LYS A 96 18.96 -22.58 7.36
CA LYS A 96 20.28 -22.82 6.75
C LYS A 96 21.43 -22.83 7.76
N SER A 97 21.31 -22.08 8.86
CA SER A 97 22.33 -22.05 9.93
C SER A 97 22.25 -23.23 10.90
N LYS A 98 21.16 -24.00 10.89
CA LYS A 98 20.95 -25.19 11.74
C LYS A 98 21.34 -26.51 11.06
N LYS A 99 21.80 -26.46 9.81
CA LYS A 99 22.17 -27.62 8.99
C LYS A 99 23.67 -27.61 8.73
#